data_AF-A0A3D3KN21-F1
#
_entry.id   AF-A0A3D3KN21-F1
#
_cell.length_a   1.000
_cell.length_b   1.000
_cell.length_c   1.000
_cell.angle_alpha   90.00
_cell.angle_beta   90.00
_cell.angle_gamma   90.00
#
_symmetry.space_group_name_H-M   'P 1'
#
loop_
_entity.id
_entity.type
_entity.pdbx_description
1 polymer ?
#
loop_
_entity_poly.entity_id
_entity_poly.type
_entity_poly.pdbx_seq_one_letter_code
_entity_poly.pdbx_strand_id
1 'polypeptide(L)'
;MCLLLLSFCGQSVTQAEGQLRAVVDREKCNGCETCVDICPEVFAIEDERAVVKLDPLPARLKDCAVEAAGECMAGAITTVEG
;
A
#
# COMPACT_ATOMS: atom_id res chain seq x y z
N MET A 1 -26.46 -11.59 -33.16
CA MET A 1 -25.32 -12.47 -33.54
C MET A 1 -24.50 -11.69 -34.56
N CYS A 2 -23.39 -11.02 -34.29
CA CYS A 2 -22.40 -11.10 -33.21
C CYS A 2 -22.20 -9.74 -32.52
N LEU A 3 -21.88 -9.85 -31.24
CA LEU A 3 -21.39 -8.82 -30.33
C LEU A 3 -20.15 -8.11 -30.91
N LEU A 4 -20.29 -6.85 -31.33
CA LEU A 4 -19.17 -5.92 -31.50
C LEU A 4 -19.48 -4.57 -30.80
N LEU A 5 -20.19 -4.65 -29.67
CA LEU A 5 -19.90 -3.78 -28.52
C LEU A 5 -18.55 -4.30 -28.01
N LEU A 6 -17.44 -3.60 -28.14
CA LEU A 6 -17.05 -2.52 -27.26
C LEU A 6 -16.04 -1.65 -28.00
N SER A 7 -16.54 -0.75 -28.84
CA SER A 7 -15.80 0.47 -29.14
C SER A 7 -15.69 1.27 -27.85
N PHE A 8 -14.45 1.49 -27.41
CA PHE A 8 -14.03 2.50 -26.43
C PHE A 8 -14.60 2.39 -25.01
N CYS A 9 -13.80 1.79 -24.12
CA CYS A 9 -13.35 2.53 -22.93
C CYS A 9 -11.94 2.09 -22.53
N GLY A 10 -11.00 2.23 -23.48
CA GLY A 10 -9.55 2.20 -23.23
C GLY A 10 -9.02 3.50 -22.60
N GLN A 11 -9.87 4.24 -21.88
CA GLN A 11 -9.57 5.44 -21.11
C GLN A 11 -10.54 5.38 -19.92
N SER A 12 -10.16 5.05 -18.69
CA SER A 12 -9.24 5.83 -17.88
C SER A 12 -8.92 5.11 -16.56
N VAL A 13 -7.92 4.22 -16.50
CA VAL A 13 -7.19 4.01 -15.22
C VAL A 13 -6.22 5.17 -15.02
N THR A 14 -6.80 6.36 -14.93
CA THR A 14 -6.19 7.58 -14.41
C THR A 14 -7.04 8.13 -13.26
N GLN A 15 -7.96 7.34 -12.73
CA GLN A 15 -8.88 7.75 -11.68
C GLN A 15 -8.55 7.02 -10.39
N ALA A 16 -7.84 7.73 -9.49
CA ALA A 16 -8.06 7.78 -8.04
C ALA A 16 -6.81 8.34 -7.34
N GLU A 17 -6.60 9.65 -7.51
CA GLU A 17 -5.91 10.50 -6.54
C GLU A 17 -6.59 10.27 -5.19
N GLY A 18 -6.07 9.35 -4.39
CA GLY A 18 -6.40 9.27 -2.98
C GLY A 18 -5.05 9.20 -2.30
N GLN A 19 -4.79 10.12 -1.42
CA GLN A 19 -3.50 10.23 -0.78
C GLN A 19 -3.51 9.26 0.41
N LEU A 20 -3.30 7.96 0.16
CA LEU A 20 -3.16 7.02 1.27
C LEU A 20 -1.76 7.20 1.85
N ARG A 21 -1.67 7.38 3.15
CA ARG A 21 -0.39 7.44 3.86
C ARG A 21 -0.30 6.26 4.81
N ALA A 22 0.81 5.56 4.78
CA ALA A 22 1.12 4.54 5.77
C ALA A 22 2.00 5.16 6.86
N VAL A 23 1.72 4.83 8.11
CA VAL A 23 2.51 5.24 9.27
C VAL A 23 2.91 3.98 10.03
N VAL A 24 4.19 3.84 10.31
CA VAL A 24 4.72 2.74 11.12
C VAL A 24 5.05 3.24 12.52
N ASP A 25 4.43 2.62 13.51
CA ASP A 25 4.71 2.81 14.93
C ASP A 25 5.95 1.98 15.30
N ARG A 26 7.08 2.68 15.52
CA ARG A 26 8.37 2.06 15.87
C ARG A 26 8.38 1.41 17.27
N GLU A 27 7.43 1.76 18.14
CA GLU A 27 7.33 1.16 19.48
C GLU A 27 6.68 -0.23 19.42
N LYS A 28 5.68 -0.39 18.55
CA LYS A 28 5.00 -1.67 18.33
C LYS A 28 5.71 -2.55 17.29
N CYS A 29 6.41 -1.94 16.35
CA CYS A 29 7.13 -2.68 15.32
C CYS A 29 8.28 -3.47 15.95
N ASN A 30 8.26 -4.78 15.76
CA ASN A 30 9.29 -5.71 16.22
C ASN A 30 10.28 -6.10 15.11
N GLY A 31 10.18 -5.48 13.93
CA GLY A 31 11.06 -5.81 12.80
C GLY A 31 10.79 -7.17 12.18
N CYS A 32 9.54 -7.64 12.15
CA CYS A 32 9.19 -8.94 11.55
C CYS A 32 9.34 -9.01 10.02
N GLU A 33 9.64 -7.88 9.36
CA GLU A 33 9.90 -7.75 7.91
C GLU A 33 8.75 -8.16 6.97
N THR A 34 7.64 -8.67 7.51
CA THR A 34 6.46 -9.13 6.74
C THR A 34 5.88 -8.04 5.83
N CYS A 35 5.88 -6.78 6.28
CA CYS A 35 5.40 -5.66 5.45
C CYS A 35 6.29 -5.40 4.22
N VAL A 36 7.59 -5.70 4.32
CA VAL A 36 8.53 -5.59 3.20
C VAL A 36 8.39 -6.78 2.26
N ASP A 37 8.05 -7.98 2.76
CA ASP A 37 7.73 -9.13 1.91
C ASP A 37 6.46 -8.90 1.08
N ILE A 38 5.45 -8.25 1.67
CA ILE A 38 4.19 -7.94 0.98
C ILE A 38 4.39 -6.77 0.01
N CYS A 39 4.99 -5.66 0.46
CA CYS A 39 5.18 -4.46 -0.36
C CYS A 39 6.54 -3.80 -0.11
N PRO A 40 7.61 -4.27 -0.77
CA PRO A 40 8.96 -3.72 -0.63
C PRO A 40 9.10 -2.34 -1.30
N GLU A 41 8.15 -1.95 -2.15
CA GLU A 41 8.08 -0.62 -2.77
C GLU A 41 7.62 0.46 -1.77
N VAL A 42 6.86 0.07 -0.73
CA VAL A 42 6.26 0.97 0.26
C VAL A 42 7.03 0.95 1.56
N PHE A 43 7.31 -0.25 2.06
CA PHE A 43 7.94 -0.46 3.36
C PHE A 43 9.40 -0.88 3.18
N ALA A 44 10.21 -0.52 4.16
CA ALA A 44 11.58 -1.00 4.28
C ALA A 44 11.94 -1.19 5.74
N ILE A 45 12.99 -1.96 6.00
CA ILE A 45 13.56 -2.07 7.34
C ILE A 45 14.77 -1.16 7.45
N GLU A 46 14.80 -0.38 8.52
CA GLU A 46 15.91 0.45 8.95
C GLU A 46 16.06 0.27 10.47
N ASP A 47 17.25 -0.09 10.94
CA ASP A 47 17.53 -0.34 12.38
C ASP A 47 16.51 -1.31 13.04
N GLU A 48 16.25 -2.47 12.41
CA GLU A 48 15.32 -3.49 12.92
C GLU A 48 13.86 -2.98 13.09
N ARG A 49 13.49 -1.91 12.38
CA ARG A 49 12.16 -1.30 12.40
C ARG A 49 11.68 -1.00 10.99
N ALA A 50 10.39 -1.20 10.77
CA ALA A 50 9.79 -0.84 9.49
C ALA A 50 9.64 0.69 9.35
N VAL A 51 9.93 1.19 8.15
CA VAL A 51 9.84 2.59 7.74
C VAL A 51 9.15 2.68 6.39
N VAL A 52 8.42 3.77 6.15
CA VAL A 52 7.71 4.01 4.89
C VAL A 52 8.62 4.79 3.97
N LYS A 53 8.99 4.19 2.84
CA LYS A 53 9.85 4.80 1.80
C LYS A 53 9.05 5.70 0.85
N LEU A 54 7.76 5.40 0.67
CA LEU A 54 6.90 6.09 -0.28
C LEU A 54 5.67 6.65 0.43
N ASP A 55 5.71 7.95 0.69
CA ASP A 55 4.59 8.75 1.17
C ASP A 55 4.49 10.01 0.32
N PRO A 56 3.39 10.23 -0.42
CA PRO A 56 2.10 9.52 -0.41
C PRO A 56 2.00 8.32 -1.37
N LEU A 57 1.12 7.35 -1.06
CA LEU A 57 0.95 6.12 -1.84
C LEU A 57 0.07 6.31 -3.09
N PRO A 58 0.54 5.96 -4.30
CA PRO A 58 -0.30 5.95 -5.49
C PRO A 58 -1.32 4.80 -5.39
N ALA A 59 -2.44 4.91 -6.12
CA ALA A 59 -3.51 3.91 -6.11
C ALA A 59 -3.03 2.45 -6.27
N ARG A 60 -1.98 2.23 -7.06
CA ARG A 60 -1.37 0.91 -7.30
C ARG A 60 -0.75 0.27 -6.05
N LEU A 61 -0.29 1.07 -5.10
CA LEU A 61 0.40 0.61 -3.89
C LEU A 61 -0.47 0.70 -2.64
N LYS A 62 -1.70 1.23 -2.76
CA LYS A 62 -2.64 1.31 -1.64
C LYS A 62 -3.10 -0.05 -1.17
N ASP A 63 -3.54 -0.90 -2.10
CA ASP A 63 -4.05 -2.23 -1.79
C ASP A 63 -2.97 -3.03 -1.04
N CYS A 64 -1.77 -2.93 -1.60
CA CYS A 64 -0.52 -3.43 -1.05
C CYS A 64 -0.30 -2.96 0.42
N ALA A 65 -0.37 -1.64 0.67
CA ALA A 65 -0.18 -1.08 2.00
C ALA A 65 -1.27 -1.44 3.01
N VAL A 66 -2.52 -1.56 2.56
CA VAL A 66 -3.67 -1.98 3.38
C VAL A 66 -3.53 -3.46 3.75
N GLU A 67 -3.13 -4.30 2.81
CA GLU A 67 -2.86 -5.72 3.05
C GLU A 67 -1.72 -5.91 4.04
N ALA A 68 -0.59 -5.21 3.85
CA ALA A 68 0.53 -5.23 4.79
C ALA A 68 0.13 -4.75 6.20
N ALA A 69 -0.76 -3.77 6.30
CA ALA A 69 -1.30 -3.32 7.58
C ALA A 69 -2.19 -4.37 8.26
N GLY A 70 -2.98 -5.13 7.48
CA GLY A 70 -3.81 -6.22 7.98
C GLY A 70 -3.01 -7.46 8.42
N GLU A 71 -1.92 -7.77 7.73
CA GLU A 71 -1.01 -8.87 8.06
C GLU A 71 -0.08 -8.55 9.24
N CYS A 72 0.01 -7.27 9.65
CA CYS A 72 0.83 -6.87 10.79
C CYS A 72 0.21 -7.36 12.10
N MET A 73 0.67 -8.53 12.57
CA MET A 73 0.25 -9.11 13.85
C MET A 73 0.48 -8.19 15.06
N ALA A 74 1.44 -7.27 14.98
CA ALA A 74 1.73 -6.30 16.03
C ALA A 74 0.82 -5.07 15.98
N GLY A 75 0.01 -4.91 14.93
CA GLY A 75 -0.79 -3.71 14.69
C GLY A 75 0.06 -2.43 14.66
N ALA A 76 1.30 -2.55 14.17
CA ALA A 76 2.28 -1.46 14.14
C ALA A 76 2.10 -0.53 12.93
N ILE A 77 1.30 -0.93 11.94
CA ILE A 77 1.09 -0.19 10.70
C ILE A 77 -0.31 0.42 10.72
N THR A 78 -0.41 1.72 10.50
CA THR A 78 -1.67 2.45 10.38
C THR A 78 -1.74 3.09 9.01
N THR A 79 -2.82 2.85 8.27
CA THR A 79 -3.10 3.56 7.03
C THR A 79 -4.07 4.70 7.32
N VAL A 80 -3.71 5.93 6.95
CA VAL A 80 -4.57 7.11 7.06
C VAL A 80 -4.94 7.59 5.65
N GLU A 81 -6.23 7.81 5.44
CA GLU A 81 -6.75 8.45 4.23
C GLU A 81 -6.56 9.96 4.41
N GLY A 82 -5.69 10.57 3.60
CA GLY A 82 -5.39 12.00 3.60
C GLY A 82 -6.41 12.83 2.84
#